data_AF-A0A1V6RYC9-F1
#
_entry.id   AF-A0A1V6RYC9-F1
#
_cell.length_a   1.000
_cell.length_b   1.000
_cell.length_c   1.000
_cell.angle_alpha   90.00
_cell.angle_beta   90.00
_cell.angle_gamma   90.00
#
_symmetry.space_group_name_H-M   'P 1'
#
loop_
_entity.id
_entity.type
_entity.pdbx_description
1 polymer ?
#
loop_
_entity_poly.entity_id
_entity_poly.type
_entity_poly.pdbx_seq_one_letter_code
_entity_poly.pdbx_strand_id
1 'polypeptide(L)'
;MAPSEQSWVPPIPPAGIPADTPEIPPAISTPAQRYGKIQDEGAKRQRWIEDPTDDTCQIQRSILTIDDLIAARWYVRTDKHNIPFQVSENAFALGYANEAVYNQTVTQIYASGDPGIAGCQNVYDIIVGKGLIIAEGMFRSDGPQFSQIARAHLQEIAEPQTLRHFYVCDIVNIDTRKFVQEVLYSSRNDLTWPPVCEAPLIWQYNTPEYQGILGTRVGRCAVYLVLEIFPRGTYYIARIVTWDQSCSLEMRFDIEPIPVSASAG
;
A
#
# COMPACT_ATOMS: atom_id res chain seq x y z
N MET A 1 -13.07 32.68 -17.21
CA MET A 1 -11.98 31.78 -17.64
C MET A 1 -12.18 30.48 -16.88
N ALA A 2 -12.56 29.40 -17.58
CA ALA A 2 -12.69 28.08 -16.97
C ALA A 2 -11.29 27.45 -16.84
N PRO A 3 -10.99 26.69 -15.78
CA PRO A 3 -9.73 25.96 -15.70
C PRO A 3 -9.76 24.81 -16.72
N SER A 4 -8.67 24.66 -17.45
CA SER A 4 -8.45 23.57 -18.40
C SER A 4 -8.45 22.22 -17.68
N GLU A 5 -9.37 21.33 -18.03
CA GLU A 5 -9.30 19.91 -17.70
C GLU A 5 -8.05 19.31 -18.37
N GLN A 6 -6.98 19.12 -17.59
CA GLN A 6 -5.85 18.32 -18.03
C GLN A 6 -6.26 16.84 -18.01
N SER A 7 -6.51 16.31 -19.20
CA SER A 7 -6.59 14.89 -19.50
C SER A 7 -5.27 14.21 -19.08
N TRP A 8 -5.26 13.59 -17.90
CA TRP A 8 -4.14 12.76 -17.46
C TRP A 8 -4.18 11.42 -18.17
N VAL A 9 -3.12 11.11 -18.91
CA VAL A 9 -2.85 9.80 -19.52
C VAL A 9 -1.92 9.05 -18.58
N PRO A 10 -2.17 7.77 -18.26
CA PRO A 10 -1.29 7.00 -17.39
C PRO A 10 0.14 6.94 -17.96
N PRO A 11 1.17 6.99 -17.09
CA PRO A 11 2.55 6.91 -17.53
C PRO A 11 2.81 5.57 -18.22
N ILE A 12 3.53 5.64 -19.34
CA ILE A 12 3.98 4.48 -20.09
C ILE A 12 4.96 3.71 -19.19
N PRO A 13 4.85 2.38 -19.06
CA PRO A 13 5.82 1.57 -18.32
C PRO A 13 7.24 1.85 -18.83
N PRO A 14 8.27 1.90 -17.96
CA PRO A 14 9.65 2.08 -18.38
C PRO A 14 10.03 1.05 -19.44
N ALA A 15 10.63 1.51 -20.55
CA ALA A 15 11.10 0.65 -21.62
C ALA A 15 12.21 -0.27 -21.10
N GLY A 16 11.93 -1.57 -21.03
CA GLY A 16 12.91 -2.60 -20.62
C GLY A 16 12.39 -3.68 -19.66
N ILE A 17 11.14 -3.59 -19.20
CA ILE A 17 10.52 -4.62 -18.35
C ILE A 17 9.75 -5.60 -19.25
N PRO A 18 9.98 -6.93 -19.16
CA PRO A 18 9.13 -7.90 -19.85
C PRO A 18 7.67 -7.64 -19.50
N ALA A 19 6.87 -7.35 -20.51
CA ALA A 19 5.44 -7.11 -20.41
C ALA A 19 4.67 -8.42 -20.23
N ASP A 20 5.15 -9.31 -19.38
CA ASP A 20 4.42 -10.52 -19.02
C ASP A 20 3.44 -10.19 -17.88
N THR A 21 2.55 -9.23 -18.14
CA THR A 21 1.28 -9.17 -17.42
C THR A 21 0.48 -10.38 -17.91
N PRO A 22 0.13 -11.35 -17.05
CA PRO A 22 -0.60 -12.53 -17.50
C PRO A 22 -1.92 -12.11 -18.17
N GLU A 23 -2.13 -12.52 -19.42
CA GLU A 23 -3.41 -12.39 -20.14
C GLU A 23 -4.53 -13.26 -19.52
N ILE A 24 -4.19 -14.05 -18.50
CA ILE A 24 -5.08 -14.98 -17.80
C ILE A 24 -5.51 -14.33 -16.48
N PRO A 25 -6.80 -14.39 -16.10
CA PRO A 25 -7.30 -13.81 -14.85
C PRO A 25 -6.45 -14.27 -13.65
N PRO A 26 -6.22 -13.38 -12.66
CA PRO A 26 -5.28 -13.67 -11.59
C PRO A 26 -5.64 -14.98 -10.84
N ALA A 27 -4.65 -15.89 -10.84
CA ALA A 27 -4.53 -17.16 -10.11
C ALA A 27 -5.35 -18.38 -10.56
N ILE A 28 -4.83 -19.14 -11.54
CA ILE A 28 -5.14 -20.59 -11.69
C ILE A 28 -4.08 -21.46 -10.99
N SER A 29 -2.85 -20.95 -10.76
CA SER A 29 -1.79 -21.71 -10.10
C SER A 29 -1.62 -21.35 -8.62
N THR A 30 -1.58 -22.37 -7.77
CA THR A 30 -1.18 -22.23 -6.36
C THR A 30 0.34 -22.10 -6.27
N PRO A 31 0.89 -21.03 -5.70
CA PRO A 31 2.34 -20.86 -5.60
C PRO A 31 2.98 -21.91 -4.67
N ALA A 32 4.28 -22.18 -4.87
CA ALA A 32 5.02 -23.10 -4.02
C ALA A 32 5.03 -22.63 -2.56
N GLN A 33 4.78 -23.53 -1.61
CA GLN A 33 4.75 -23.20 -0.19
C GLN A 33 6.17 -23.11 0.39
N ARG A 34 6.70 -21.88 0.50
CA ARG A 34 8.10 -21.61 0.92
C ARG A 34 8.22 -20.91 2.27
N TYR A 35 7.19 -20.18 2.69
CA TYR A 35 7.23 -19.34 3.89
C TYR A 35 6.19 -19.72 4.97
N GLY A 36 5.47 -20.84 4.78
CA GLY A 36 4.54 -21.37 5.77
C GLY A 36 3.40 -20.40 6.08
N LYS A 37 3.04 -20.26 7.36
CA LYS A 37 1.85 -19.52 7.80
C LYS A 37 1.78 -18.08 7.28
N ILE A 38 2.92 -17.39 7.15
CA ILE A 38 2.89 -16.00 6.65
C ILE A 38 2.44 -15.95 5.19
N GLN A 39 2.88 -16.92 4.38
CA GLN A 39 2.43 -17.06 3.00
C GLN A 39 0.95 -17.46 2.93
N ASP A 40 0.48 -18.37 3.78
CA ASP A 40 -0.94 -18.77 3.84
C ASP A 40 -1.86 -17.57 4.11
N GLU A 41 -1.47 -16.74 5.08
CA GLU A 41 -2.21 -15.52 5.43
C GLU A 41 -2.19 -14.49 4.29
N GLY A 42 -1.08 -14.41 3.55
CA GLY A 42 -1.00 -13.56 2.36
C GLY A 42 -1.82 -14.07 1.18
N ALA A 43 -1.79 -15.37 0.90
CA ALA A 43 -2.63 -16.01 -0.11
C ALA A 43 -4.13 -15.83 0.19
N LYS A 44 -4.51 -15.93 1.47
CA LYS A 44 -5.87 -15.60 1.91
C LYS A 44 -6.24 -14.14 1.61
N ARG A 45 -5.33 -13.20 1.89
CA ARG A 45 -5.55 -11.76 1.64
C ARG A 45 -5.57 -11.38 0.17
N GLN A 46 -4.75 -12.04 -0.65
CA GLN A 46 -4.79 -11.92 -2.10
C GLN A 46 -6.19 -12.34 -2.62
N ARG A 47 -6.69 -13.51 -2.20
CA ARG A 47 -8.04 -13.97 -2.54
C ARG A 47 -9.14 -13.01 -2.11
N TRP A 48 -9.03 -12.39 -0.94
CA TRP A 48 -10.01 -11.38 -0.48
C TRP A 48 -10.16 -10.22 -1.46
N ILE A 49 -9.07 -9.77 -2.09
CA ILE A 49 -9.09 -8.70 -3.08
C ILE A 49 -9.75 -9.17 -4.37
N GLU A 50 -9.41 -10.37 -4.83
CA GLU A 50 -9.75 -10.86 -6.17
C GLU A 50 -11.13 -11.49 -6.27
N ASP A 51 -11.54 -12.25 -5.26
CA ASP A 51 -12.80 -12.96 -5.25
C ASP A 51 -13.84 -12.12 -4.50
N PRO A 52 -14.82 -11.49 -5.18
CA PRO A 52 -15.88 -10.77 -4.50
C PRO A 52 -16.83 -11.67 -3.69
N THR A 53 -16.80 -12.98 -3.92
CA THR A 53 -17.68 -13.97 -3.30
C THR A 53 -17.09 -14.66 -2.07
N ASP A 54 -15.79 -14.49 -1.80
CA ASP A 54 -15.14 -15.10 -0.63
C ASP A 54 -15.74 -14.52 0.67
N ASP A 55 -16.45 -15.38 1.41
CA ASP A 55 -17.20 -15.07 2.63
C ASP A 55 -16.31 -14.97 3.88
N THR A 56 -15.04 -15.35 3.77
CA THR A 56 -14.05 -15.26 4.85
C THR A 56 -13.51 -13.83 4.99
N CYS A 57 -13.70 -12.97 3.99
CA CYS A 57 -13.33 -11.56 4.05
C CYS A 57 -14.33 -10.78 4.92
N GLN A 58 -13.86 -10.33 6.08
CA GLN A 58 -14.66 -9.55 7.05
C GLN A 58 -14.44 -8.03 6.92
N ILE A 59 -13.66 -7.60 5.94
CA ILE A 59 -13.35 -6.18 5.74
C ILE A 59 -14.51 -5.53 5.00
N GLN A 60 -15.14 -4.56 5.66
CA GLN A 60 -16.21 -3.75 5.08
C GLN A 60 -15.67 -2.36 4.78
N ARG A 61 -16.12 -1.78 3.67
CA ARG A 61 -15.79 -0.39 3.33
C ARG A 61 -16.32 0.54 4.40
N SER A 62 -15.43 1.34 4.97
CA SER A 62 -15.74 2.38 5.94
C SER A 62 -16.33 3.62 5.27
N ILE A 63 -17.22 4.29 6.00
CA ILE A 63 -17.76 5.61 5.64
C ILE A 63 -17.04 6.75 6.37
N LEU A 64 -16.00 6.45 7.16
CA LEU A 64 -15.26 7.42 7.98
C LEU A 64 -14.73 8.59 7.14
N THR A 65 -15.01 9.81 7.58
CA THR A 65 -14.52 11.06 6.98
C THR A 65 -13.53 11.78 7.92
N ILE A 66 -12.88 12.84 7.42
CA ILE A 66 -12.05 13.69 8.28
C ILE A 66 -12.91 14.48 9.27
N ASP A 67 -14.11 14.89 8.89
CA ASP A 67 -15.06 15.53 9.80
C ASP A 67 -15.46 14.62 10.97
N ASP A 68 -15.65 13.32 10.72
CA ASP A 68 -15.93 12.34 11.79
C ASP A 68 -14.76 12.25 12.78
N LEU A 69 -13.52 12.30 12.29
CA LEU A 69 -12.32 12.29 13.13
C LEU A 69 -12.23 13.54 13.99
N ILE A 70 -12.45 14.72 13.40
CA ILE A 70 -12.46 16.00 14.12
C ILE A 70 -13.57 16.01 15.18
N ALA A 71 -14.78 15.54 14.83
CA ALA A 71 -15.90 15.41 15.77
C ALA A 71 -15.56 14.45 16.93
N ALA A 72 -14.81 13.38 16.65
CA ALA A 72 -14.26 12.46 17.63
C ALA A 72 -13.00 12.99 18.35
N ARG A 73 -12.67 14.28 18.19
CA ARG A 73 -11.55 14.99 18.84
C ARG A 73 -10.16 14.47 18.45
N TRP A 74 -10.03 13.88 17.27
CA TRP A 74 -8.71 13.68 16.69
C TRP A 74 -8.12 15.03 16.32
N TYR A 75 -6.83 15.19 16.62
CA TYR A 75 -6.06 16.30 16.08
C TYR A 75 -5.69 15.97 14.64
N VAL A 76 -6.04 16.87 13.71
CA VAL A 76 -5.73 16.76 12.29
C VAL A 76 -5.03 18.04 11.86
N ARG A 77 -3.81 17.93 11.34
CA ARG A 77 -3.07 19.06 10.75
C ARG A 77 -2.57 18.69 9.37
N THR A 78 -2.91 19.51 8.37
CA THR A 78 -2.52 19.31 6.98
C THR A 78 -1.65 20.45 6.50
N ASP A 79 -0.55 20.10 5.84
CA ASP A 79 0.43 21.02 5.26
C ASP A 79 0.84 20.53 3.86
N LYS A 80 1.21 21.45 2.96
CA LYS A 80 1.70 21.10 1.62
C LYS A 80 3.16 20.64 1.66
N HIS A 81 3.46 19.50 1.04
CA HIS A 81 4.79 18.88 1.07
C HIS A 81 5.22 18.33 -0.28
N ASN A 82 6.54 18.25 -0.50
CA ASN A 82 7.14 17.47 -1.57
C ASN A 82 7.04 15.97 -1.24
N ILE A 83 7.29 15.11 -2.23
CA ILE A 83 7.50 13.68 -1.98
C ILE A 83 8.76 13.50 -1.11
N PRO A 84 8.72 12.66 -0.05
CA PRO A 84 9.87 12.38 0.80
C PRO A 84 11.05 11.85 0.01
N PHE A 85 12.27 12.24 0.39
CA PHE A 85 13.49 11.87 -0.33
C PHE A 85 13.68 10.35 -0.44
N GLN A 86 13.13 9.60 0.52
CA GLN A 86 13.30 8.15 0.62
C GLN A 86 12.63 7.40 -0.55
N VAL A 87 11.59 8.00 -1.10
CA VAL A 87 10.75 7.40 -2.16
C VAL A 87 10.71 8.27 -3.42
N SER A 88 11.35 9.44 -3.39
CA SER A 88 11.20 10.48 -4.42
C SER A 88 11.69 10.03 -5.78
N GLU A 89 12.86 9.42 -5.89
CA GLU A 89 13.40 8.95 -7.18
C GLU A 89 12.44 7.97 -7.86
N ASN A 90 11.95 7.00 -7.07
CA ASN A 90 11.02 5.99 -7.53
C ASN A 90 9.66 6.57 -7.93
N ALA A 91 9.14 7.54 -7.16
CA ALA A 91 7.90 8.23 -7.48
C ALA A 91 8.03 9.13 -8.72
N PHE A 92 9.14 9.83 -8.89
CA PHE A 92 9.37 10.69 -10.07
C PHE A 92 9.50 9.85 -11.35
N ALA A 93 10.12 8.67 -11.27
CA ALA A 93 10.16 7.72 -12.39
C ALA A 93 8.76 7.24 -12.83
N LEU A 94 7.77 7.32 -11.93
CA LEU A 94 6.35 7.04 -12.22
C LEU A 94 5.55 8.28 -12.62
N GLY A 95 6.21 9.43 -12.82
CA GLY A 95 5.59 10.65 -13.31
C GLY A 95 4.96 11.56 -12.25
N TYR A 96 5.22 11.30 -10.96
CA TYR A 96 4.79 12.22 -9.91
C TYR A 96 5.66 13.49 -9.89
N ALA A 97 5.05 14.63 -9.59
CA ALA A 97 5.72 15.93 -9.58
C ALA A 97 6.68 16.06 -8.38
N ASN A 98 7.83 16.70 -8.61
CA ASN A 98 8.76 17.14 -7.57
C ASN A 98 8.41 18.56 -7.11
N GLU A 99 7.19 18.73 -6.60
CA GLU A 99 6.67 20.02 -6.15
C GLU A 99 5.86 19.82 -4.86
N ALA A 100 5.71 20.91 -4.08
CA ALA A 100 5.01 20.89 -2.81
C ALA A 100 3.49 20.95 -3.03
N VAL A 101 2.96 19.96 -3.75
CA VAL A 101 1.55 19.89 -4.18
C VAL A 101 0.75 18.87 -3.39
N TYR A 102 1.42 17.96 -2.67
CA TYR A 102 0.80 16.88 -1.91
C TYR A 102 0.35 17.35 -0.53
N ASN A 103 -0.74 16.80 -0.03
CA ASN A 103 -1.20 17.07 1.34
C ASN A 103 -0.55 16.06 2.29
N GLN A 104 0.37 16.52 3.13
CA GLN A 104 0.80 15.74 4.29
C GLN A 104 -0.13 16.05 5.44
N THR A 105 -0.74 15.03 6.02
CA THR A 105 -1.65 15.17 7.14
C THR A 105 -1.22 14.31 8.31
N VAL A 106 -0.95 14.96 9.45
CA VAL A 106 -0.75 14.30 10.73
C VAL A 106 -2.09 14.20 11.44
N THR A 107 -2.53 12.98 11.72
CA THR A 107 -3.77 12.65 12.43
C THR A 107 -3.44 11.88 13.69
N GLN A 108 -3.78 12.43 14.87
CA GLN A 108 -3.39 11.84 16.14
C GLN A 108 -4.46 11.98 17.23
N ILE A 109 -4.46 11.01 18.14
CA ILE A 109 -5.25 11.04 19.38
C ILE A 109 -4.56 10.17 20.43
N TYR A 110 -4.82 10.45 21.71
CA TYR A 110 -4.47 9.53 22.78
C TYR A 110 -5.58 8.51 22.99
N ALA A 111 -5.20 7.23 23.08
CA ALA A 111 -6.11 6.14 23.43
C ALA A 111 -6.75 6.41 24.79
N SER A 112 -8.08 6.26 24.85
CA SER A 112 -8.89 6.50 26.05
C SER A 112 -9.40 5.20 26.69
N GLY A 113 -9.02 4.05 26.12
CA GLY A 113 -9.49 2.72 26.49
C GLY A 113 -8.86 2.14 27.76
N ASP A 114 -8.78 0.81 27.79
CA ASP A 114 -8.38 0.03 28.97
C ASP A 114 -7.04 0.49 29.59
N PRO A 115 -6.83 0.28 30.91
CA PRO A 115 -5.63 0.75 31.63
C PRO A 115 -4.28 0.36 31.02
N GLY A 116 -4.22 -0.67 30.17
CA GLY A 116 -3.00 -1.10 29.48
C GLY A 116 -2.67 -0.33 28.19
N ILE A 117 -3.61 0.45 27.65
CA ILE A 117 -3.42 1.26 26.44
C ILE A 117 -3.77 2.74 26.63
N ALA A 118 -4.41 3.10 27.75
CA ALA A 118 -4.74 4.48 28.07
C ALA A 118 -3.49 5.38 28.02
N GLY A 119 -3.59 6.48 27.27
CA GLY A 119 -2.48 7.41 27.07
C GLY A 119 -1.47 6.99 26.00
N CYS A 120 -1.60 5.82 25.37
CA CYS A 120 -0.84 5.52 24.15
C CYS A 120 -1.28 6.45 23.03
N GLN A 121 -0.31 6.93 22.25
CA GLN A 121 -0.58 7.81 21.12
C GLN A 121 -0.90 6.97 19.87
N ASN A 122 -2.03 7.23 19.24
CA ASN A 122 -2.28 6.84 17.85
C ASN A 122 -1.80 7.98 16.97
N VAL A 123 -0.99 7.67 15.95
CA VAL A 123 -0.45 8.66 15.01
C VAL A 123 -0.46 8.07 13.61
N TYR A 124 -1.05 8.82 12.69
CA TYR A 124 -0.96 8.58 11.26
C TYR A 124 -0.34 9.81 10.61
N ASP A 125 0.76 9.62 9.91
CA ASP A 125 1.38 10.66 9.09
C ASP A 125 1.34 10.19 7.63
N ILE A 126 0.49 10.85 6.85
CA ILE A 126 0.10 10.38 5.51
C ILE A 126 0.21 11.53 4.53
N ILE A 127 0.96 11.30 3.46
CA ILE A 127 1.01 12.19 2.30
C ILE A 127 0.08 11.65 1.22
N VAL A 128 -0.82 12.49 0.72
CA VAL A 128 -1.77 12.13 -0.32
C VAL A 128 -1.65 13.04 -1.54
N GLY A 129 -1.79 12.42 -2.72
CA GLY A 129 -1.94 13.06 -4.02
C GLY A 129 -2.88 12.27 -4.91
N LYS A 130 -3.26 12.82 -6.06
CA LYS A 130 -4.06 12.07 -7.04
C LYS A 130 -3.32 10.79 -7.43
N GLY A 131 -3.91 9.65 -7.12
CA GLY A 131 -3.32 8.33 -7.36
C GLY A 131 -2.20 7.89 -6.44
N LEU A 132 -1.89 8.63 -5.37
CA LEU A 132 -0.73 8.39 -4.50
C LEU A 132 -1.10 8.48 -3.02
N ILE A 133 -0.67 7.48 -2.25
CA ILE A 133 -0.62 7.52 -0.78
C ILE A 133 0.80 7.16 -0.36
N ILE A 134 1.39 7.93 0.56
CA ILE A 134 2.66 7.62 1.22
C ILE A 134 2.42 7.64 2.72
N ALA A 135 2.75 6.55 3.40
CA ALA A 135 2.69 6.46 4.86
C ALA A 135 4.09 6.69 5.45
N GLU A 136 4.26 7.82 6.13
CA GLU A 136 5.46 8.15 6.91
C GLU A 136 5.32 7.64 8.36
N GLY A 137 4.08 7.48 8.86
CA GLY A 137 3.81 6.98 10.20
C GLY A 137 2.50 6.21 10.32
N MET A 138 2.55 5.04 10.97
CA MET A 138 1.40 4.16 11.21
C MET A 138 1.43 3.56 12.62
N PHE A 139 1.06 4.34 13.62
CA PHE A 139 1.00 3.91 15.01
C PHE A 139 -0.44 3.84 15.50
N ARG A 140 -0.86 2.63 15.93
CA ARG A 140 -2.23 2.36 16.36
C ARG A 140 -2.24 1.43 17.57
N SER A 141 -2.76 1.91 18.68
CA SER A 141 -3.15 1.13 19.85
C SER A 141 -4.65 0.80 19.82
N ASP A 142 -5.51 1.74 19.40
CA ASP A 142 -6.96 1.57 19.27
C ASP A 142 -7.54 2.42 18.10
N GLY A 143 -8.86 2.49 17.99
CA GLY A 143 -9.54 3.35 17.00
C GLY A 143 -9.53 2.82 15.56
N PRO A 144 -9.79 3.69 14.56
CA PRO A 144 -9.85 3.32 13.15
C PRO A 144 -8.54 2.71 12.64
N GLN A 145 -8.64 1.88 11.60
CA GLN A 145 -7.46 1.30 10.93
C GLN A 145 -6.79 2.33 10.01
N PHE A 146 -5.48 2.16 9.76
CA PHE A 146 -4.75 2.99 8.79
C PHE A 146 -5.48 3.12 7.44
N SER A 147 -6.00 2.01 6.90
CA SER A 147 -6.70 1.99 5.62
C SER A 147 -7.92 2.93 5.58
N GLN A 148 -8.62 3.07 6.70
CA GLN A 148 -9.78 3.94 6.84
C GLN A 148 -9.37 5.42 6.90
N ILE A 149 -8.32 5.72 7.67
CA ILE A 149 -7.75 7.07 7.78
C ILE A 149 -7.17 7.52 6.43
N ALA A 150 -6.40 6.66 5.77
CA ALA A 150 -5.79 6.94 4.48
C ALA A 150 -6.84 7.17 3.37
N ARG A 151 -7.91 6.36 3.35
CA ARG A 151 -9.06 6.56 2.44
C ARG A 151 -9.72 7.92 2.67
N ALA A 152 -9.95 8.30 3.93
CA ALA A 152 -10.56 9.59 4.28
C ALA A 152 -9.68 10.77 3.81
N HIS A 153 -8.36 10.72 4.02
CA HIS A 153 -7.45 11.76 3.53
C HIS A 153 -7.41 11.87 2.01
N LEU A 154 -7.39 10.73 1.30
CA LEU A 154 -7.42 10.74 -0.16
C LEU A 154 -8.73 11.33 -0.69
N GLN A 155 -9.85 11.03 -0.03
CA GLN A 155 -11.18 11.53 -0.40
C GLN A 155 -11.30 13.06 -0.32
N GLU A 156 -10.56 13.73 0.56
CA GLU A 156 -10.56 15.20 0.66
C GLU A 156 -10.00 15.90 -0.57
N ILE A 157 -9.18 15.21 -1.38
CA ILE A 157 -8.46 15.81 -2.51
C ILE A 157 -8.72 15.17 -3.87
N ALA A 158 -9.21 13.93 -3.89
CA ALA A 158 -9.43 13.16 -5.11
C ALA A 158 -10.44 12.04 -4.88
N GLU A 159 -11.00 11.50 -5.97
CA GLU A 159 -11.74 10.25 -5.88
C GLU A 159 -10.79 9.13 -5.40
N PRO A 160 -11.14 8.36 -4.34
CA PRO A 160 -10.26 7.32 -3.82
C PRO A 160 -9.83 6.30 -4.87
N GLN A 161 -10.71 5.99 -5.84
CA GLN A 161 -10.46 5.04 -6.93
C GLN A 161 -9.35 5.48 -7.90
N THR A 162 -8.84 6.71 -7.76
CA THR A 162 -7.65 7.15 -8.48
C THR A 162 -6.37 6.49 -8.00
N LEU A 163 -6.34 5.88 -6.79
CA LEU A 163 -5.14 5.28 -6.20
C LEU A 163 -4.45 4.29 -7.16
N ARG A 164 -3.14 4.48 -7.37
CA ARG A 164 -2.29 3.57 -8.16
C ARG A 164 -1.05 3.12 -7.41
N HIS A 165 -0.51 3.96 -6.53
CA HIS A 165 0.69 3.62 -5.78
C HIS A 165 0.50 3.91 -4.29
N PHE A 166 0.84 2.92 -3.47
CA PHE A 166 0.91 3.06 -2.01
C PHE A 166 2.34 2.82 -1.55
N TYR A 167 2.94 3.82 -0.93
CA TYR A 167 4.28 3.76 -0.35
C TYR A 167 4.21 3.66 1.17
N VAL A 168 5.16 2.93 1.75
CA VAL A 168 5.40 2.91 3.18
C VAL A 168 6.86 3.20 3.41
N CYS A 169 7.11 4.26 4.16
CA CYS A 169 8.45 4.72 4.46
C CYS A 169 8.98 4.15 5.78
N ASP A 170 10.30 4.05 5.91
CA ASP A 170 11.02 3.75 7.16
C ASP A 170 10.36 2.65 8.00
N ILE A 171 10.30 1.43 7.44
CA ILE A 171 9.56 0.33 8.07
C ILE A 171 10.29 -0.14 9.33
N VAL A 172 9.84 0.40 10.47
CA VAL A 172 10.26 -0.02 11.81
C VAL A 172 9.46 -1.21 12.36
N ASN A 173 8.38 -1.63 11.67
CA ASN A 173 7.59 -2.77 12.11
C ASN A 173 8.41 -4.05 12.08
N ILE A 174 8.76 -4.58 13.27
CA ILE A 174 9.67 -5.72 13.42
C ILE A 174 9.23 -6.94 12.62
N ASP A 175 7.94 -7.29 12.60
CA ASP A 175 7.45 -8.47 11.87
C ASP A 175 7.69 -8.34 10.36
N THR A 176 7.36 -7.18 9.79
CA THR A 176 7.55 -6.90 8.36
C THR A 176 9.03 -6.79 8.03
N ARG A 177 9.77 -6.00 8.81
CA ARG A 177 11.20 -5.76 8.62
C ARG A 177 12.00 -7.06 8.66
N LYS A 178 11.78 -7.91 9.67
CA LYS A 178 12.47 -9.21 9.77
C LYS A 178 12.14 -10.12 8.61
N PHE A 179 10.86 -10.20 8.22
CA PHE A 179 10.48 -11.03 7.09
C PHE A 179 11.19 -10.59 5.81
N VAL A 180 11.22 -9.29 5.51
CA VAL A 180 11.90 -8.80 4.32
C VAL A 180 13.42 -8.98 4.45
N GLN A 181 14.04 -8.40 5.48
CA GLN A 181 15.51 -8.33 5.59
C GLN A 181 16.17 -9.68 5.86
N GLU A 182 15.55 -10.56 6.67
CA GLU A 182 16.18 -11.81 7.11
C GLU A 182 15.67 -13.04 6.36
N VAL A 183 14.45 -12.99 5.79
CA VAL A 183 13.86 -14.14 5.09
C VAL A 183 13.89 -13.95 3.58
N LEU A 184 13.40 -12.82 3.06
CA LEU A 184 13.38 -12.59 1.61
C LEU A 184 14.77 -12.26 1.06
N TYR A 185 15.50 -11.36 1.72
CA TYR A 185 16.87 -10.99 1.37
C TYR A 185 17.88 -11.94 2.01
N SER A 186 17.71 -13.23 1.74
CA SER A 186 18.57 -14.29 2.26
C SER A 186 19.20 -15.12 1.15
N SER A 187 20.23 -15.88 1.49
CA SER A 187 20.90 -16.81 0.58
C SER A 187 19.97 -17.87 -0.01
N ARG A 188 18.79 -18.12 0.60
CA ARG A 188 17.75 -19.00 0.02
C ARG A 188 17.19 -18.44 -1.29
N ASN A 189 17.20 -17.13 -1.45
CA ASN A 189 16.69 -16.41 -2.61
C ASN A 189 17.84 -15.82 -3.45
N ASP A 190 19.09 -16.20 -3.17
CA ASP A 190 20.29 -15.60 -3.79
C ASP A 190 20.39 -14.08 -3.59
N LEU A 191 19.92 -13.60 -2.43
CA LEU A 191 19.88 -12.19 -2.05
C LEU A 191 20.59 -11.96 -0.70
N THR A 192 20.93 -10.71 -0.44
CA THR A 192 21.49 -10.27 0.85
C THR A 192 20.85 -8.96 1.29
N TRP A 193 20.79 -8.72 2.59
CA TRP A 193 20.46 -7.42 3.16
C TRP A 193 21.69 -6.77 3.84
N PRO A 194 21.98 -5.48 3.60
CA PRO A 194 21.35 -4.64 2.58
C PRO A 194 21.59 -5.18 1.16
N PRO A 195 20.74 -4.82 0.19
CA PRO A 195 20.90 -5.24 -1.20
C PRO A 195 22.28 -4.82 -1.74
N VAL A 196 22.96 -5.71 -2.48
CA VAL A 196 24.24 -5.36 -3.15
C VAL A 196 24.02 -4.37 -4.29
N CYS A 197 22.86 -4.45 -4.95
CA CYS A 197 22.44 -3.52 -5.97
C CYS A 197 21.44 -2.53 -5.36
N GLU A 198 21.66 -1.24 -5.60
CA GLU A 198 20.74 -0.16 -5.17
C GLU A 198 19.40 -0.19 -5.93
N ALA A 199 19.30 -0.98 -7.01
CA ALA A 199 18.06 -1.12 -7.76
C ALA A 199 16.95 -1.75 -6.89
N PRO A 200 15.74 -1.15 -6.88
CA PRO A 200 14.61 -1.73 -6.17
C PRO A 200 14.26 -3.14 -6.67
N LEU A 201 13.98 -4.04 -5.73
CA LEU A 201 13.61 -5.42 -6.05
C LEU A 201 12.09 -5.54 -6.20
N ILE A 202 11.65 -6.22 -7.25
CA ILE A 202 10.24 -6.38 -7.59
C ILE A 202 9.79 -7.81 -7.27
N TRP A 203 8.80 -7.93 -6.40
CA TRP A 203 8.10 -9.18 -6.07
C TRP A 203 6.85 -9.28 -6.91
N GLN A 204 6.89 -10.18 -7.89
CA GLN A 204 5.82 -10.35 -8.87
C GLN A 204 4.57 -10.95 -8.24
N TYR A 205 3.42 -10.55 -8.78
CA TYR A 205 2.11 -11.07 -8.41
C TYR A 205 2.10 -12.61 -8.34
N ASN A 206 1.38 -13.15 -7.35
CA ASN A 206 1.18 -14.58 -7.13
C ASN A 206 2.48 -15.42 -7.05
N THR A 207 3.57 -14.82 -6.57
CA THR A 207 4.78 -15.55 -6.16
C THR A 207 4.74 -15.89 -4.66
N PRO A 208 5.49 -16.89 -4.20
CA PRO A 208 5.60 -17.19 -2.77
C PRO A 208 6.05 -15.98 -1.94
N GLU A 209 6.98 -15.18 -2.45
CA GLU A 209 7.51 -13.98 -1.81
C GLU A 209 6.46 -12.89 -1.71
N TYR A 210 5.75 -12.63 -2.81
CA TYR A 210 4.63 -11.69 -2.84
C TYR A 210 3.58 -12.05 -1.78
N GLN A 211 3.16 -13.32 -1.74
CA GLN A 211 2.22 -13.80 -0.72
C GLN A 211 2.81 -13.68 0.68
N GLY A 212 4.08 -14.02 0.87
CA GLY A 212 4.78 -13.81 2.13
C GLY A 212 4.70 -12.35 2.60
N ILE A 213 4.89 -11.39 1.70
CA ILE A 213 4.80 -9.96 2.01
C ILE A 213 3.37 -9.57 2.38
N LEU A 214 2.36 -9.99 1.63
CA LEU A 214 0.95 -9.75 1.99
C LEU A 214 0.57 -10.38 3.34
N GLY A 215 1.32 -11.40 3.75
CA GLY A 215 1.25 -12.02 5.07
C GLY A 215 1.68 -11.12 6.24
N THR A 216 2.57 -10.15 5.99
CA THR A 216 3.13 -9.23 6.99
C THR A 216 2.11 -8.19 7.48
N ARG A 217 2.47 -7.41 8.52
CA ARG A 217 1.59 -6.34 9.01
C ARG A 217 1.44 -5.20 7.99
N VAL A 218 2.52 -4.80 7.32
CA VAL A 218 2.46 -3.76 6.28
C VAL A 218 1.71 -4.26 5.04
N GLY A 219 1.98 -5.50 4.60
CA GLY A 219 1.22 -6.10 3.50
C GLY A 219 -0.28 -6.20 3.80
N ARG A 220 -0.66 -6.53 5.04
CA ARG A 220 -2.05 -6.48 5.49
C ARG A 220 -2.64 -5.08 5.40
N CYS A 221 -1.91 -4.03 5.76
CA CYS A 221 -2.36 -2.65 5.60
C CYS A 221 -2.62 -2.29 4.13
N ALA A 222 -1.72 -2.70 3.22
CA ALA A 222 -1.90 -2.48 1.78
C ALA A 222 -3.15 -3.19 1.25
N VAL A 223 -3.37 -4.45 1.65
CA VAL A 223 -4.58 -5.21 1.28
C VAL A 223 -5.84 -4.51 1.79
N TYR A 224 -5.84 -4.08 3.06
CA TYR A 224 -7.02 -3.42 3.65
C TYR A 224 -7.28 -2.08 2.97
N LEU A 225 -6.24 -1.34 2.58
CA LEU A 225 -6.38 -0.12 1.80
C LEU A 225 -7.05 -0.37 0.45
N VAL A 226 -6.66 -1.42 -0.27
CA VAL A 226 -7.29 -1.80 -1.54
C VAL A 226 -8.76 -2.16 -1.33
N LEU A 227 -9.07 -2.97 -0.30
CA LEU A 227 -10.45 -3.37 0.03
C LEU A 227 -11.33 -2.19 0.48
N GLU A 228 -10.76 -1.19 1.13
CA GLU A 228 -11.45 0.04 1.52
C GLU A 228 -11.76 0.93 0.29
N ILE A 229 -10.83 1.01 -0.67
CA ILE A 229 -10.93 1.93 -1.81
C ILE A 229 -11.68 1.33 -3.00
N PHE A 230 -11.52 0.05 -3.28
CA PHE A 230 -12.02 -0.60 -4.50
C PHE A 230 -13.03 -1.69 -4.17
N PRO A 231 -14.10 -1.86 -4.97
CA PRO A 231 -14.90 -3.07 -4.87
C PRO A 231 -14.04 -4.32 -5.10
N ARG A 232 -14.33 -5.40 -4.39
CA ARG A 232 -13.62 -6.67 -4.58
C ARG A 232 -13.78 -7.17 -6.02
N GLY A 233 -12.74 -7.81 -6.56
CA GLY A 233 -12.70 -8.29 -7.93
C GLY A 233 -12.54 -7.21 -9.01
N THR A 234 -12.16 -5.98 -8.64
CA THR A 234 -11.98 -4.89 -9.62
C THR A 234 -10.54 -4.38 -9.74
N TYR A 235 -9.77 -4.42 -8.65
CA TYR A 235 -8.37 -4.02 -8.61
C TYR A 235 -7.57 -5.05 -7.83
N TYR A 236 -6.27 -5.11 -8.07
CA TYR A 236 -5.35 -5.99 -7.37
C TYR A 236 -4.00 -5.30 -7.17
N ILE A 237 -3.19 -5.85 -6.25
CA ILE A 237 -1.80 -5.41 -6.08
C ILE A 237 -0.96 -6.17 -7.10
N ALA A 238 -0.59 -5.52 -8.20
CA ALA A 238 0.09 -6.15 -9.33
C ALA A 238 1.55 -6.51 -9.04
N ARG A 239 2.20 -5.77 -8.15
CA ARG A 239 3.57 -6.03 -7.71
C ARG A 239 3.86 -5.29 -6.42
N ILE A 240 4.86 -5.79 -5.71
CA ILE A 240 5.38 -5.16 -4.50
C ILE A 240 6.85 -4.88 -4.73
N VAL A 241 7.31 -3.68 -4.41
CA VAL A 241 8.70 -3.27 -4.58
C VAL A 241 9.30 -2.98 -3.22
N THR A 242 10.52 -3.49 -2.98
CA THR A 242 11.29 -3.23 -1.76
C THR A 242 12.68 -2.70 -2.10
N TRP A 243 13.18 -1.74 -1.33
CA TRP A 243 14.55 -1.25 -1.44
C TRP A 243 15.08 -0.82 -0.08
N ASP A 244 16.40 -0.70 0.02
CA ASP A 244 17.05 -0.02 1.13
C ASP A 244 17.27 1.44 0.74
N GLN A 245 16.95 2.35 1.65
CA GLN A 245 17.32 3.75 1.53
C GLN A 245 17.87 4.21 2.87
N SER A 246 19.16 4.57 2.90
CA SER A 246 19.82 5.04 4.11
C SER A 246 19.62 4.09 5.31
N CYS A 247 19.81 2.78 5.09
CA CYS A 247 19.64 1.71 6.08
C CYS A 247 18.20 1.47 6.56
N SER A 248 17.22 2.03 5.85
CA SER A 248 15.79 1.91 6.13
C SER A 248 15.11 1.10 5.02
N LEU A 249 14.17 0.23 5.42
CA LEU A 249 13.40 -0.57 4.46
C LEU A 249 12.22 0.27 3.97
N GLU A 250 12.17 0.44 2.65
CA GLU A 250 11.11 1.15 1.95
C GLU A 250 10.28 0.15 1.13
N MET A 251 8.98 0.41 1.02
CA MET A 251 8.07 -0.43 0.24
C MET A 251 7.13 0.38 -0.65
N ARG A 252 6.83 -0.17 -1.83
CA ARG A 252 5.78 0.32 -2.74
C ARG A 252 4.86 -0.83 -3.16
N PHE A 253 3.57 -0.56 -3.21
CA PHE A 253 2.54 -1.45 -3.73
C PHE A 253 1.92 -0.80 -4.96
N ASP A 254 1.98 -1.50 -6.09
CA ASP A 254 1.40 -1.04 -7.35
C ASP A 254 0.01 -1.64 -7.50
N ILE A 255 -1.00 -0.79 -7.70
CA ILE A 255 -2.41 -1.15 -7.72
C ILE A 255 -2.95 -0.91 -9.12
N GLU A 256 -3.42 -1.98 -9.74
CA GLU A 256 -3.87 -2.00 -11.13
C GLU A 256 -5.29 -2.58 -11.21
N PRO A 257 -6.11 -2.18 -12.20
CA PRO A 257 -7.40 -2.83 -12.44
C PRO A 257 -7.17 -4.30 -12.85
N ILE A 258 -8.05 -5.19 -12.40
CA ILE A 258 -8.03 -6.59 -12.87
C ILE A 258 -8.41 -6.59 -14.36
N PRO A 259 -7.63 -7.25 -15.24
CA PRO A 259 -7.99 -7.38 -16.65
C PRO A 259 -9.36 -8.04 -16.79
N VAL A 260 -10.31 -7.34 -17.41
CA VAL A 260 -11.58 -7.96 -17.79
C VAL A 260 -11.26 -8.96 -18.89
N SER A 261 -11.41 -10.26 -18.60
CA SER A 261 -11.33 -11.27 -19.65
C SER A 261 -12.33 -10.88 -20.73
N ALA A 262 -11.85 -10.54 -21.93
CA ALA A 262 -12.72 -10.27 -23.06
C ALA A 262 -13.54 -11.54 -23.31
N SER A 263 -14.80 -11.53 -22.90
CA SER A 263 -15.73 -12.59 -23.22
C SER A 263 -15.79 -12.71 -24.73
N ALA A 264 -15.32 -13.85 -25.24
CA ALA A 264 -15.51 -14.25 -26.63
C ALA A 264 -16.99 -14.07 -27.00
N GLY A 265 -17.24 -13.16 -27.94
CA GLY A 265 -18.51 -13.10 -28.67
C GLY A 265 -18.59 -14.18 -29.73
#